data_AF-A0A4R9WJV9-F1
#
_entry.id   AF-A0A4R9WJV9-F1
#
_cell.length_a   1.000
_cell.length_b   1.000
_cell.length_c   1.000
_cell.angle_alpha   90.00
_cell.angle_beta   90.00
_cell.angle_gamma   90.00
#
_symmetry.space_group_name_H-M   'P 1'
#
loop_
_entity.id
_entity.type
_entity.pdbx_description
1 polymer ?
#
loop_
_entity_poly.entity_id
_entity_poly.type
_entity_poly.pdbx_seq_one_letter_code
_entity_poly.pdbx_strand_id
1 'polypeptide(L)'
;HAFMAAGLWKDRRGENLLDSGAPFYDTYETADGRHVAIGCLEPRFFAEFASLLPLDRAFVHSQYDRSSWPQMRAAIAARIRQKTRDEWAGYF
;
A
#
# COMPACT_ATOMS: atom_id res chain seq x y z
N HIS A 1 -29.18 -4.45 3.18
CA HIS A 1 -29.14 -5.92 3.35
C HIS A 1 -28.62 -6.55 2.06
N ALA A 2 -27.86 -7.65 2.18
CA ALA A 2 -27.13 -8.43 1.15
C ALA A 2 -25.75 -7.83 0.79
N PHE A 3 -24.60 -8.45 1.08
CA PHE A 3 -24.29 -9.89 0.98
C PHE A 3 -23.41 -10.39 2.14
N MET A 4 -24.04 -11.10 3.08
CA MET A 4 -23.42 -12.17 3.85
C MET A 4 -23.75 -13.46 3.10
N ALA A 5 -22.75 -14.08 2.44
CA ALA A 5 -22.69 -15.50 2.07
C ALA A 5 -21.91 -15.68 0.76
N ALA A 6 -20.62 -15.98 0.88
CA ALA A 6 -19.89 -16.70 -0.15
C ALA A 6 -18.64 -17.40 0.38
N GLY A 7 -18.62 -17.90 1.62
CA GLY A 7 -17.60 -18.88 2.07
C GLY A 7 -16.12 -18.56 1.79
N LEU A 8 -15.76 -17.28 1.59
CA LEU A 8 -14.46 -16.83 1.11
C LEU A 8 -13.60 -16.20 2.21
N TRP A 9 -13.99 -16.38 3.47
CA TRP A 9 -13.15 -15.97 4.58
C TRP A 9 -12.18 -17.10 4.92
N LYS A 10 -11.01 -17.08 4.28
CA LYS A 10 -9.82 -17.74 4.82
C LYS A 10 -8.92 -16.67 5.41
N ASP A 11 -8.46 -16.94 6.62
CA ASP A 11 -7.72 -16.06 7.52
C ASP A 11 -6.25 -15.85 7.06
N ARG A 12 -6.06 -15.53 5.77
CA ARG A 12 -4.76 -15.14 5.19
C ARG A 12 -5.00 -14.03 4.16
N ARG A 13 -4.71 -12.79 4.56
CA ARG A 13 -4.68 -11.61 3.67
C ARG A 13 -3.69 -11.85 2.50
N GLY A 14 -4.12 -11.65 1.24
CA GLY A 14 -3.21 -11.25 0.15
C GLY A 14 -3.21 -11.97 -1.22
N GLU A 15 -4.25 -12.67 -1.71
CA GLU A 15 -4.12 -13.51 -2.93
C GLU A 15 -5.19 -13.44 -4.06
N ASN A 16 -6.20 -12.58 -4.05
CA ASN A 16 -7.12 -12.36 -5.21
C ASN A 16 -6.79 -11.12 -6.07
N LEU A 17 -7.46 -10.91 -7.20
CA LEU A 17 -7.11 -9.86 -8.19
C LEU A 17 -7.78 -8.48 -7.91
N LEU A 18 -8.74 -8.41 -6.99
CA LEU A 18 -9.12 -7.20 -6.22
C LEU A 18 -8.61 -7.26 -4.76
N ASP A 19 -7.91 -8.35 -4.42
CA ASP A 19 -7.00 -8.48 -3.28
C ASP A 19 -5.54 -8.41 -3.80
N SER A 20 -5.32 -7.82 -4.99
CA SER A 20 -4.00 -7.90 -5.61
C SER A 20 -3.17 -6.96 -4.77
N GLY A 21 -2.32 -7.51 -3.91
CA GLY A 21 -1.43 -6.76 -3.05
C GLY A 21 -0.39 -5.98 -3.83
N ALA A 22 -0.82 -5.13 -4.75
CA ALA A 22 -0.04 -4.09 -5.38
C ALA A 22 0.40 -3.17 -4.23
N PRO A 23 1.70 -2.97 -4.04
CA PRO A 23 2.18 -2.18 -2.91
C PRO A 23 1.66 -0.73 -2.90
N PHE A 24 1.27 -0.21 -4.07
CA PHE A 24 0.71 1.12 -4.29
C PHE A 24 -0.83 1.15 -4.31
N TYR A 25 -1.51 0.05 -3.97
CA TYR A 25 -2.96 -0.05 -3.79
C TYR A 25 -3.30 -1.00 -2.63
N ASP A 26 -3.02 -0.57 -1.40
CA ASP A 26 -3.16 -1.40 -0.19
C ASP A 26 -3.25 -0.55 1.09
N THR A 27 -3.51 -1.20 2.23
CA THR A 27 -3.46 -0.60 3.56
C THR A 27 -2.17 -0.93 4.29
N TYR A 28 -1.61 0.05 5.00
CA TYR A 28 -0.37 -0.10 5.76
C TYR A 28 -0.57 0.39 7.18
N GLU A 29 -0.04 -0.39 8.14
CA GLU A 29 -0.09 -0.09 9.56
C GLU A 29 0.87 1.06 9.91
N THR A 30 0.39 2.03 10.67
CA THR A 30 1.12 3.22 11.15
C THR A 30 1.76 2.99 12.52
N ALA A 31 2.52 3.97 13.01
CA ALA A 31 3.22 3.87 14.30
C ALA A 31 2.30 3.63 15.50
N ASP A 32 1.04 4.08 15.43
CA ASP A 32 0.00 3.95 16.45
C ASP A 32 -0.90 2.71 16.25
N GLY A 33 -0.50 1.75 15.42
CA GLY A 33 -1.28 0.53 15.13
C GLY A 33 -2.56 0.78 14.32
N ARG A 34 -2.81 2.03 13.93
CA ARG A 34 -3.85 2.39 12.96
C ARG A 34 -3.35 2.10 11.54
N HIS A 35 -4.17 2.41 10.54
CA HIS A 35 -3.86 2.11 9.15
C HIS A 35 -4.09 3.33 8.26
N VAL A 36 -3.30 3.45 7.20
CA VAL A 36 -3.52 4.35 6.07
C VAL A 36 -3.75 3.52 4.80
N ALA A 37 -4.65 3.99 3.94
CA ALA A 37 -4.88 3.40 2.63
C ALA A 37 -4.09 4.16 1.57
N ILE A 38 -3.36 3.44 0.73
CA ILE A 38 -2.64 3.96 -0.42
C ILE A 38 -3.38 3.50 -1.67
N GLY A 39 -3.57 4.40 -2.63
CA GLY A 39 -4.35 4.15 -3.85
C GLY A 39 -3.77 4.81 -5.10
N CYS A 40 -2.43 4.82 -5.23
CA CYS A 40 -1.72 5.51 -6.29
C CYS A 40 -1.55 4.60 -7.52
N LEU A 41 -2.66 4.28 -8.23
CA LEU A 41 -2.62 3.39 -9.40
C LEU A 41 -1.93 4.02 -10.60
N GLU A 42 -2.14 5.31 -10.84
CA GLU A 42 -1.58 6.02 -11.99
C GLU A 42 -0.10 6.36 -11.75
N PRO A 43 0.79 6.17 -12.74
CA PRO A 43 2.24 6.38 -12.57
C PRO A 43 2.63 7.77 -12.07
N ARG A 44 1.88 8.80 -12.46
CA ARG A 44 2.14 10.17 -12.00
C ARG A 44 1.94 10.29 -10.48
N PHE A 45 0.86 9.71 -9.95
CA PHE A 45 0.55 9.77 -8.52
C PHE A 45 1.49 8.86 -7.73
N PHE A 46 1.88 7.72 -8.31
CA PHE A 46 2.87 6.87 -7.67
C PHE A 46 4.25 7.54 -7.61
N ALA A 47 4.66 8.28 -8.64
CA ALA A 47 5.91 9.05 -8.63
C ALA A 47 5.89 10.17 -7.56
N GLU A 48 4.79 10.91 -7.45
CA GLU A 48 4.60 11.92 -6.41
C GLU A 48 4.63 11.29 -5.01
N PHE A 49 3.89 10.21 -4.80
CA PHE A 49 3.89 9.44 -3.57
C PHE A 49 5.29 8.91 -3.21
N ALA A 50 6.02 8.36 -4.18
CA ALA A 50 7.39 7.89 -3.98
C ALA A 50 8.34 9.03 -3.59
N SER A 51 8.13 10.24 -4.09
CA SER A 51 8.88 11.42 -3.68
C SER A 51 8.54 11.88 -2.25
N LEU A 52 7.26 11.83 -1.86
CA LEU A 52 6.79 12.21 -0.52
C LEU A 52 7.20 11.21 0.55
N LEU A 53 7.29 9.92 0.22
CA LEU A 53 7.72 8.84 1.11
C LEU A 53 9.20 8.46 0.96
N PRO A 54 10.06 9.39 0.51
CA PRO A 54 11.32 9.18 -0.21
C PRO A 54 11.70 7.72 -0.53
N LEU A 55 10.92 7.07 -1.39
CA LEU A 55 11.17 5.70 -1.86
C LEU A 55 12.27 5.69 -2.93
N ASP A 56 12.85 4.52 -3.18
CA ASP A 56 13.82 4.36 -4.28
C ASP A 56 13.13 4.67 -5.64
N ARG A 57 13.79 5.49 -6.47
CA ARG A 57 13.29 5.81 -7.82
C ARG A 57 13.18 4.58 -8.72
N ALA A 58 13.94 3.52 -8.44
CA ALA A 58 13.79 2.24 -9.13
C ALA A 58 12.35 1.69 -9.02
N PHE A 59 11.65 1.96 -7.91
CA PHE A 59 10.25 1.53 -7.76
C PHE A 59 9.32 2.27 -8.71
N VAL A 60 9.54 3.56 -8.98
CA VAL A 60 8.72 4.33 -9.93
C VAL A 60 8.79 3.72 -11.33
N HIS A 61 9.98 3.31 -11.77
CA HIS A 61 10.17 2.67 -13.07
C HIS A 61 9.65 1.22 -13.12
N SER A 62 9.54 0.56 -11.96
CA SER A 62 9.13 -0.84 -11.83
C SER A 62 7.76 -1.00 -11.18
N GLN A 63 6.91 0.04 -11.21
CA GLN A 63 5.60 0.05 -10.55
C GLN A 63 4.78 -1.20 -10.87
N TYR A 64 4.66 -1.58 -12.14
CA TYR A 64 3.88 -2.75 -12.56
C TYR A 64 4.71 -4.04 -12.70
N ASP A 65 5.99 -4.01 -12.32
CA ASP A 65 6.82 -5.20 -12.27
C ASP A 65 6.61 -5.93 -10.95
N ARG A 66 5.89 -7.05 -11.00
CA ARG A 66 5.54 -7.85 -9.83
C ARG A 66 6.76 -8.44 -9.11
N SER A 67 7.90 -8.55 -9.78
CA SER A 67 9.14 -9.03 -9.15
C SER A 67 9.71 -8.02 -8.15
N SER A 68 9.43 -6.73 -8.33
CA SER A 68 9.85 -5.64 -7.42
C SER A 68 8.90 -5.47 -6.22
N TRP A 69 7.67 -5.99 -6.31
CA TRP A 69 6.60 -5.73 -5.34
C TRP A 69 6.91 -6.12 -3.89
N PRO A 70 7.57 -7.27 -3.60
CA PRO A 70 7.95 -7.60 -2.23
C PRO A 70 8.85 -6.53 -1.59
N GLN A 71 9.82 -6.02 -2.35
CA GLN A 71 10.76 -4.99 -1.88
C GLN A 71 10.08 -3.63 -1.75
N MET A 72 9.26 -3.26 -2.75
CA MET A 72 8.47 -2.04 -2.74
C MET A 72 7.50 -2.00 -1.55
N ARG A 73 6.81 -3.09 -1.27
CA ARG A 73 5.92 -3.24 -0.10
C ARG A 73 6.67 -3.04 1.20
N ALA A 74 7.82 -3.71 1.35
CA ALA A 74 8.63 -3.56 2.55
C ALA A 74 9.09 -2.11 2.75
N ALA A 75 9.50 -1.44 1.67
CA ALA A 75 9.90 -0.04 1.71
C ALA A 75 8.73 0.89 2.12
N ILE A 76 7.55 0.72 1.51
CA ILE A 76 6.35 1.50 1.84
C ILE A 76 5.97 1.26 3.32
N ALA A 77 5.88 0.01 3.76
CA ALA A 77 5.53 -0.32 5.13
C ALA A 77 6.51 0.28 6.14
N ALA A 78 7.81 0.20 5.86
CA ALA A 78 8.85 0.76 6.72
C ALA A 78 8.74 2.28 6.86
N ARG A 79 8.30 2.99 5.81
CA ARG A 79 8.06 4.44 5.87
C ARG A 79 6.78 4.78 6.61
N ILE A 80 5.66 4.12 6.28
CA ILE A 80 4.37 4.37 6.93
C ILE A 80 4.43 4.14 8.45
N ARG A 81 5.19 3.14 8.92
CA ARG A 81 5.37 2.88 10.36
C ARG A 81 6.13 3.97 11.13
N GLN A 82 6.65 5.01 10.47
CA GLN A 82 7.40 6.09 11.12
C GLN A 82 6.53 7.21 11.71
N LYS A 83 5.24 7.27 11.35
CA LYS A 83 4.31 8.28 11.84
C LYS A 83 2.96 7.66 12.19
N THR A 84 2.22 8.32 13.06
CA THR A 84 0.82 7.98 13.37
C THR A 84 -0.09 8.25 12.17
N ARG A 85 -1.29 7.67 12.16
CA ARG A 85 -2.27 7.92 11.10
C ARG A 85 -2.61 9.40 10.94
N ASP A 86 -2.77 10.11 12.05
CA ASP A 86 -3.20 11.51 12.03
C ASP A 86 -2.07 12.45 11.56
N GLU A 87 -0.81 12.11 11.85
CA GLU A 87 0.35 12.80 11.25
C GLU A 87 0.43 12.59 9.73
N TRP A 88 0.15 11.37 9.24
CA TRP A 88 0.09 11.12 7.79
C TRP A 88 -1.06 11.88 7.13
N ALA A 89 -2.22 11.96 7.78
CA ALA A 89 -3.38 12.69 7.26
C ALA A 89 -3.14 14.21 7.13
N GLY A 90 -2.20 14.77 7.89
CA GLY A 90 -1.76 16.17 7.73
C GLY A 90 -0.60 16.35 6.74
N TYR A 91 0.01 15.26 6.26
CA TYR A 91 1.16 15.29 5.38
C TYR A 91 0.81 15.02 3.90
N PHE A 92 -0.18 14.15 3.66
CA PHE A 92 -0.75 13.89 2.34
C PHE A 92 -1.84 14.91 1.98
#